data_AF-A0A3L6KSX6-F1
#
_entry.id   AF-A0A3L6KSX6-F1
#
_cell.length_a   1.000
_cell.length_b   1.000
_cell.length_c   1.000
_cell.angle_alpha   90.00
_cell.angle_beta   90.00
_cell.angle_gamma   90.00
#
_symmetry.space_group_name_H-M   'P 1'
#
loop_
_entity.id
_entity.type
_entity.pdbx_description
1 polymer ?
#
loop_
_entity_poly.entity_id
_entity_poly.type
_entity_poly.pdbx_seq_one_letter_code
_entity_poly.pdbx_strand_id
1 'polypeptide(L)'
;MAEKIASDKITLHLAAKTGITEALGNMECDPAETLGKVLFRIKKKLKRPALYLFLMRGSEGFIPTPDQTIGSLLHAYAESSDQRHLSFAVSTAIFHG
;
A
#
# COMPACT_ATOMS: atom_id res chain seq x y z
N MET A 1 -29.98 2.25 16.25
CA MET A 1 -29.62 3.11 15.11
C MET A 1 -28.21 2.69 14.73
N ALA A 2 -28.06 1.82 13.72
CA ALA A 2 -26.75 1.36 13.30
C ALA A 2 -26.16 2.44 12.39
N GLU A 3 -25.40 3.36 12.98
CA GLU A 3 -24.56 4.27 12.21
C GLU A 3 -23.63 3.41 11.36
N LYS A 4 -23.91 3.37 10.05
CA LYS A 4 -22.92 2.98 9.05
C LYS A 4 -21.75 3.92 9.29
N ILE A 5 -20.74 3.44 10.01
CA ILE A 5 -19.40 4.01 9.97
C ILE A 5 -19.06 3.92 8.48
N ALA A 6 -19.15 5.04 7.76
CA ALA A 6 -18.52 5.18 6.46
C ALA A 6 -17.06 4.85 6.75
N SER A 7 -16.69 3.61 6.45
CA SER A 7 -15.43 3.07 6.91
C SER A 7 -14.38 3.94 6.25
N ASP A 8 -13.63 4.72 7.04
CA ASP A 8 -12.59 5.67 6.62
C ASP A 8 -11.38 4.91 6.05
N LYS A 9 -11.66 3.93 5.18
CA LYS A 9 -10.70 3.04 4.59
C LYS A 9 -9.91 3.81 3.56
N ILE A 10 -8.64 3.47 3.50
CA ILE A 10 -7.72 3.97 2.49
C ILE A 10 -7.56 2.86 1.46
N THR A 11 -7.77 3.20 0.20
CA THR A 11 -7.59 2.26 -0.91
C THR A 11 -6.12 2.23 -1.32
N LEU A 12 -5.50 1.06 -1.27
CA LEU A 12 -4.16 0.82 -1.77
C LEU A 12 -4.26 0.26 -3.19
N HIS A 13 -3.80 1.03 -4.17
CA HIS A 13 -3.66 0.56 -5.55
C HIS A 13 -2.34 -0.18 -5.70
N LEU A 14 -2.38 -1.49 -5.91
CA LEU A 14 -1.18 -2.32 -6.00
C LEU A 14 -0.84 -2.61 -7.47
N ALA A 15 0.30 -2.12 -7.92
CA ALA A 15 0.88 -2.42 -9.22
C ALA A 15 1.93 -3.52 -9.10
N ALA A 16 1.75 -4.61 -9.86
CA ALA A 16 2.78 -5.63 -10.01
C ALA A 16 3.99 -5.06 -10.79
N LYS A 17 5.19 -5.28 -10.26
CA LYS A 17 6.47 -4.98 -10.91
C LYS A 17 7.33 -6.23 -10.99
N THR A 18 8.64 -6.07 -11.14
CA THR A 18 9.63 -7.15 -11.34
C THR A 18 9.37 -8.34 -10.41
N GLY A 19 9.24 -9.52 -11.02
CA GLY A 19 9.04 -10.80 -10.33
C GLY A 19 7.62 -11.08 -9.84
N ILE A 20 6.65 -10.19 -10.10
CA ILE A 20 5.23 -10.41 -9.84
C ILE A 20 4.49 -10.57 -11.17
N THR A 21 3.89 -11.74 -11.37
CA THR A 21 3.11 -12.08 -12.57
C THR A 21 1.61 -12.02 -12.33
N GLU A 22 1.21 -12.02 -11.06
CA GLU A 22 -0.17 -12.04 -10.61
C GLU A 22 -0.77 -10.63 -10.54
N ALA A 23 -2.04 -10.49 -10.91
CA ALA A 23 -2.79 -9.26 -10.68
C ALA A 23 -3.05 -9.09 -9.17
N LEU A 24 -2.59 -7.99 -8.59
CA LEU A 24 -2.65 -7.77 -7.13
C LEU A 24 -4.00 -7.22 -6.65
N GLY A 25 -4.68 -6.49 -7.53
CA GLY A 25 -5.94 -5.79 -7.23
C GLY A 25 -5.75 -4.66 -6.21
N ASN A 26 -6.83 -3.93 -5.94
CA ASN A 26 -6.83 -2.93 -4.87
C ASN A 26 -7.03 -3.61 -3.52
N MET A 27 -6.52 -2.98 -2.46
CA MET A 27 -6.75 -3.40 -1.08
C MET A 27 -7.32 -2.26 -0.25
N GLU A 28 -8.35 -2.53 0.54
CA GLU A 28 -8.86 -1.56 1.51
C GLU A 28 -8.17 -1.78 2.86
N CYS A 29 -7.58 -0.72 3.39
CA CYS A 29 -6.84 -0.73 4.64
C CYS A 29 -7.43 0.27 5.63
N ASP A 30 -7.42 -0.09 6.91
CA ASP A 30 -7.70 0.86 7.98
C ASP A 30 -6.55 1.87 8.09
N PRO A 31 -6.84 3.15 8.37
CA PRO A 31 -5.81 4.18 8.49
C PRO A 31 -4.87 3.91 9.67
N ALA A 32 -5.33 3.18 10.69
CA ALA A 32 -4.51 2.75 11.83
C ALA A 32 -3.69 1.47 11.56
N GLU A 33 -3.91 0.78 10.43
CA GLU A 33 -3.10 -0.39 10.06
C GLU A 33 -1.68 0.05 9.69
N THR A 34 -0.67 -0.72 10.11
CA THR A 34 0.73 -0.43 9.75
C THR A 34 1.10 -1.04 8.41
N LEU A 35 2.03 -0.42 7.69
CA LEU A 35 2.52 -0.93 6.42
C LEU A 35 3.11 -2.34 6.56
N GLY A 36 3.75 -2.66 7.68
CA GLY A 36 4.27 -3.99 7.97
C GLY A 36 3.17 -5.07 8.01
N LYS A 37 1.99 -4.75 8.57
CA LYS A 37 0.84 -5.66 8.55
C LYS A 37 0.29 -5.84 7.13
N VAL A 38 0.21 -4.77 6.36
CA VAL A 38 -0.20 -4.81 4.95
C VAL A 38 0.77 -5.67 4.12
N LEU A 39 2.07 -5.42 4.25
CA LEU A 39 3.12 -6.19 3.58
C LEU A 39 3.05 -7.68 3.93
N PHE A 40 2.82 -8.03 5.20
CA PHE A 40 2.63 -9.41 5.63
C PHE A 40 1.42 -10.07 4.95
N ARG A 41 0.29 -9.37 4.85
CA ARG A 41 -0.91 -9.86 4.15
C ARG A 41 -0.63 -10.09 2.66
N ILE A 42 0.07 -9.17 2.00
CA ILE A 42 0.45 -9.30 0.58
C ILE A 42 1.38 -10.51 0.39
N LYS A 43 2.42 -10.65 1.22
CA LYS A 43 3.31 -11.82 1.21
C LYS A 43 2.55 -13.14 1.33
N LYS A 44 1.59 -13.21 2.26
CA LYS A 44 0.74 -14.38 2.45
C LYS A 44 -0.16 -14.66 1.24
N LYS A 45 -0.77 -13.62 0.66
CA LYS A 45 -1.62 -13.73 -0.53
C LYS A 45 -0.85 -14.24 -1.74
N LEU A 46 0.38 -13.76 -1.95
CA LEU A 46 1.24 -14.13 -3.07
C LEU A 46 2.10 -15.37 -2.80
N LYS A 47 2.04 -15.94 -1.60
CA LYS A 47 2.89 -17.06 -1.17
C LYS A 47 4.39 -16.79 -1.41
N ARG A 48 4.83 -15.55 -1.18
CA ARG A 48 6.21 -15.09 -1.41
C ARG A 48 6.86 -14.62 -0.10
N PRO A 49 8.04 -15.13 0.26
CA PRO A 49 8.71 -14.77 1.52
C PRO A 49 9.31 -13.36 1.49
N ALA A 50 9.80 -12.93 0.32
CA ALA A 50 10.43 -11.64 0.12
C ALA A 50 9.64 -10.82 -0.92
N LEU A 51 9.23 -9.63 -0.49
CA LEU A 51 8.53 -8.63 -1.29
C LEU A 51 8.91 -7.25 -0.75
N TYR A 52 8.99 -6.30 -1.66
CA TYR A 52 9.17 -4.88 -1.40
C TYR A 52 7.93 -4.13 -1.84
N LEU A 53 7.46 -3.23 -0.98
CA LEU A 53 6.40 -2.27 -1.31
C LEU A 53 7.06 -0.90 -1.48
N PHE A 54 6.90 -0.33 -2.66
CA PHE A 54 7.31 1.03 -2.97
C PHE A 54 6.08 1.90 -3.00
N LEU A 55 6.01 2.91 -2.14
CA LEU A 55 5.00 3.94 -2.26
C LEU A 55 5.36 4.83 -3.46
N MET A 56 4.43 4.94 -4.39
CA MET A 56 4.58 5.67 -5.65
C MET A 56 3.95 7.04 -5.54
N ARG A 57 4.70 8.07 -5.96
CA ARG A 57 4.21 9.43 -6.15
C ARG A 57 4.59 9.86 -7.57
N GLY A 58 3.62 9.84 -8.49
CA GLY A 58 3.91 9.96 -9.92
C GLY A 58 4.87 8.86 -10.40
N SER A 59 6.05 9.27 -10.90
CA SER A 59 7.09 8.36 -11.38
C SER A 59 8.10 7.94 -10.31
N GLU A 60 8.13 8.63 -9.17
CA GLU A 60 9.07 8.36 -8.08
C GLU A 60 8.50 7.30 -7.13
N GLY A 61 9.35 6.37 -6.68
CA GLY A 61 8.97 5.30 -5.76
C GLY A 61 10.00 5.13 -4.66
N PHE A 62 9.55 5.03 -3.41
CA PHE A 62 10.43 4.78 -2.27
C PHE A 62 9.84 3.74 -1.32
N ILE A 63 10.68 3.12 -0.49
CA ILE A 63 10.26 2.10 0.48
C ILE A 63 9.94 2.82 1.79
N PRO A 64 8.67 2.87 2.25
CA PRO A 64 8.33 3.47 3.53
C PRO A 64 8.73 2.56 4.69
N THR A 65 8.83 3.14 5.89
CA THR A 65 9.14 2.38 7.10
C THR A 65 7.95 1.49 7.47
N PRO A 66 8.16 0.19 7.80
CA PRO A 66 7.06 -0.75 8.05
C PRO A 66 6.19 -0.37 9.26
N ASP A 67 6.70 0.39 10.22
CA ASP A 67 5.95 0.84 11.39
C ASP A 67 5.01 2.03 11.11
N GLN A 68 5.15 2.70 9.97
CA GLN A 68 4.24 3.79 9.59
C GLN A 68 2.84 3.25 9.34
N THR A 69 1.84 3.98 9.83
CA THR A 69 0.44 3.68 9.57
C THR A 69 0.03 4.14 8.17
N ILE A 70 -0.96 3.49 7.57
CA ILE A 70 -1.49 3.87 6.24
C ILE A 70 -2.04 5.30 6.27
N GLY A 71 -2.67 5.71 7.38
CA GLY A 71 -3.14 7.08 7.59
C GLY A 71 -2.01 8.11 7.60
N SER A 72 -0.90 7.82 8.28
CA SER A 72 0.26 8.72 8.28
C SER A 72 0.93 8.81 6.91
N LEU A 73 1.01 7.68 6.17
CA LEU A 73 1.50 7.68 4.79
C LEU A 73 0.59 8.49 3.88
N LEU A 74 -0.74 8.34 4.01
CA LEU A 74 -1.69 9.13 3.23
C LEU A 74 -1.54 10.62 3.55
N HIS A 75 -1.48 10.99 4.82
CA HIS A 75 -1.31 12.38 5.21
C HIS A 75 -0.01 13.00 4.69
N ALA A 76 1.09 12.25 4.68
CA ALA A 76 2.39 12.74 4.25
C ALA A 76 2.55 12.82 2.73
N TYR A 77 1.85 11.94 1.98
CA TYR A 77 2.12 11.73 0.55
C TYR A 77 0.90 11.85 -0.36
N ALA A 78 -0.27 12.21 0.18
CA ALA A 78 -1.42 12.58 -0.63
C ALA A 78 -1.12 13.80 -1.50
N GLU A 79 -1.60 13.75 -2.75
CA GLU A 79 -1.47 14.84 -3.71
C GLU A 79 -2.62 15.86 -3.56
N SER A 80 -3.69 15.50 -2.84
CA SER A 80 -4.85 16.35 -2.59
C SER A 80 -5.51 16.00 -1.25
N SER A 81 -6.17 16.96 -0.61
CA SER A 81 -6.83 16.78 0.69
C SER A 81 -7.99 15.77 0.67
N ASP A 82 -8.61 15.57 -0.49
CA ASP A 82 -9.69 14.59 -0.69
C ASP A 82 -9.18 13.20 -1.09
N GLN A 83 -7.87 13.02 -1.26
CA GLN A 83 -7.29 11.74 -1.65
C GLN A 83 -7.44 10.74 -0.50
N ARG A 84 -8.07 9.60 -0.80
CA ARG A 84 -8.21 8.45 0.10
C ARG A 84 -7.58 7.18 -0.45
N HIS A 85 -6.57 7.35 -1.31
CA HIS A 85 -5.86 6.23 -1.90
C HIS A 85 -4.35 6.46 -1.94
N LEU A 86 -3.59 5.37 -1.96
CA LEU A 86 -2.15 5.37 -2.14
C LEU A 86 -1.77 4.35 -3.21
N SER A 87 -0.83 4.72 -4.07
CA SER A 87 -0.32 3.85 -5.13
C SER A 87 0.94 3.14 -4.67
N PHE A 88 0.97 1.82 -4.75
CA PHE A 88 2.13 1.02 -4.37
C PHE A 88 2.58 0.14 -5.52
N ALA A 89 3.88 0.13 -5.79
CA ALA A 89 4.50 -0.90 -6.60
C ALA A 89 4.97 -2.06 -5.71
N VAL A 90 4.66 -3.28 -6.12
CA VAL A 90 5.07 -4.50 -5.42
C VAL A 90 6.06 -5.27 -6.29
N SER A 91 7.23 -5.58 -5.73
CA SER A 91 8.29 -6.31 -6.43
C SER A 91 8.98 -7.33 -5.54
N THR A 92 9.58 -8.35 -6.15
CA THR A 92 10.46 -9.29 -5.46
C THR A 92 11.90 -8.80 -5.34
N ALA A 93 12.26 -7.70 -6.01
CA ALA A 93 13.60 -7.13 -6.01
C ALA A 93 13.56 -5.65 -5.62
N ILE A 94 14.65 -5.16 -5.03
CA ILE A 94 14.86 -3.73 -4.88
C ILE A 94 15.26 -3.18 -6.24
N PHE A 95 14.55 -2.17 -6.74
CA PHE A 95 14.95 -1.42 -7.92
C PHE A 95 14.99 0.07 -7.58
N HIS A 96 15.98 0.76 -8.12
CA HIS A 96 16.06 2.21 -8.11
C HIS A 96 15.42 2.69 -9.42
N GLY A 97 14.31 3.42 -9.30
CA GLY A 97 13.70 4.14 -10.43
C GLY A 97 14.44 5.44 -10.70
#